data_AF-A0A0S7X6K4-F1
#
_entry.id   AF-A0A0S7X6K4-F1
#
_cell.length_a   1.000
_cell.length_b   1.000
_cell.length_c   1.000
_cell.angle_alpha   90.00
_cell.angle_beta   90.00
_cell.angle_gamma   90.00
#
_symmetry.space_group_name_H-M   'P 1'
#
loop_
_entity.id
_entity.type
_entity.pdbx_description
1 polymer ?
#
loop_
_entity_poly.entity_id
_entity_poly.type
_entity_poly.pdbx_seq_one_letter_code
_entity_poly.pdbx_strand_id
1 'polypeptide(L)' 'MSKIKNLFRLVLCVFCFTGFAFALADIYAEEVTSPEVASRRTPVVIAVEKASPAVVNISTEKIVVRRHPFFDERSP' A
#
# COMPACT_ATOMS: atom_id res chain seq x y z
N MET A 1 -45.17 -18.39 15.45
CA MET A 1 -44.49 -19.05 14.31
C MET A 1 -44.04 -18.11 13.18
N SER A 2 -44.58 -16.89 13.04
CA SER A 2 -44.17 -15.94 11.98
C SER A 2 -42.81 -15.28 12.22
N LYS A 3 -42.48 -14.94 13.48
CA LYS A 3 -41.23 -14.26 13.85
C LYS A 3 -39.96 -15.05 13.50
N ILE A 4 -39.97 -16.38 13.70
CA ILE A 4 -38.85 -17.28 13.39
C ILE A 4 -38.61 -17.41 11.88
N LYS A 5 -39.69 -17.44 11.07
CA LYS A 5 -39.57 -17.50 9.61
C LYS A 5 -38.98 -16.21 9.02
N ASN A 6 -39.32 -15.07 9.61
CA ASN A 6 -38.77 -13.76 9.22
C ASN A 6 -37.29 -13.62 9.63
N LEU A 7 -36.92 -14.17 10.79
CA LEU A 7 -35.53 -14.20 11.22
C LEU A 7 -34.66 -15.05 10.28
N PHE A 8 -35.16 -16.22 9.86
CA PHE A 8 -34.44 -17.08 8.93
C PHE A 8 -34.25 -16.45 7.55
N ARG A 9 -35.28 -15.73 7.05
CA ARG A 9 -35.18 -14.95 5.80
C ARG A 9 -34.16 -13.82 5.90
N LEU A 10 -34.13 -13.10 7.01
CA LEU A 10 -33.19 -12.00 7.20
C LEU A 10 -31.74 -12.50 7.26
N VAL A 11 -31.49 -13.59 7.99
CA VAL A 11 -30.15 -14.20 8.08
C VAL A 11 -29.68 -14.69 6.70
N LEU A 12 -30.57 -15.35 5.95
CA LEU A 12 -30.25 -15.79 4.59
C LEU A 12 -29.94 -14.61 3.66
N CYS A 13 -30.73 -13.53 3.71
CA CYS A 13 -30.48 -12.34 2.92
C CYS A 13 -29.13 -11.70 3.27
N VAL A 14 -28.83 -11.51 4.56
CA VAL A 14 -27.56 -10.92 4.98
C VAL A 14 -26.39 -11.76 4.49
N PHE A 15 -26.45 -13.08 4.64
CA PHE A 15 -25.39 -13.98 4.19
C PHE A 15 -25.19 -13.94 2.67
N CYS A 16 -26.27 -13.91 1.89
CA CYS A 16 -26.21 -13.77 0.43
C CYS A 16 -25.61 -12.43 0.01
N PHE A 17 -26.00 -11.32 0.65
CA PHE A 17 -25.50 -9.99 0.33
C PHE A 17 -24.01 -9.84 0.69
N THR A 18 -23.57 -10.36 1.83
CA THR A 18 -22.15 -10.29 2.24
C THR A 18 -21.27 -11.19 1.38
N GLY A 19 -21.73 -12.41 1.06
CA GLY A 19 -21.00 -13.31 0.17
C GLY A 19 -20.90 -12.77 -1.26
N PHE A 20 -21.98 -12.18 -1.77
CA PHE A 20 -21.99 -11.56 -3.09
C PHE A 20 -21.11 -10.30 -3.17
N ALA A 21 -21.14 -9.44 -2.14
CA ALA A 21 -20.27 -8.28 -2.07
C ALA A 21 -18.78 -8.67 -2.00
N PHE A 22 -18.46 -9.74 -1.27
CA PHE A 22 -17.09 -10.26 -1.19
C PHE A 22 -16.63 -10.84 -2.54
N ALA A 23 -17.48 -11.62 -3.20
CA ALA A 23 -17.18 -12.15 -4.55
C ALA A 23 -17.01 -11.04 -5.60
N LEU A 24 -17.82 -9.98 -5.53
CA LEU A 24 -17.63 -8.80 -6.38
C LEU A 24 -16.33 -8.07 -6.06
N ALA A 25 -15.98 -7.92 -4.78
CA ALA A 25 -14.73 -7.26 -4.39
C ALA A 25 -13.49 -8.00 -4.92
N ASP A 26 -13.47 -9.33 -4.89
CA ASP A 26 -12.39 -10.13 -5.48
C ASP A 26 -12.31 -9.95 -7.00
N ILE A 27 -13.45 -9.89 -7.71
CA ILE A 27 -13.49 -9.65 -9.16
C ILE A 27 -12.97 -8.24 -9.50
N TYR A 28 -13.34 -7.22 -8.72
CA TYR A 28 -12.84 -5.85 -8.92
C TYR A 28 -11.37 -5.66 -8.51
N ALA A 29 -10.83 -6.51 -7.64
CA ALA A 29 -9.42 -6.46 -7.25
C ALA A 29 -8.48 -6.96 -8.38
N GLU A 30 -8.99 -7.71 -9.35
CA GLU A 30 -8.20 -8.29 -10.44
C GLU A 30 -8.20 -7.46 -11.75
N GLU A 31 -8.76 -6.24 -11.77
CA GLU A 31 -8.85 -5.43 -13.00
C GLU A 31 -7.88 -4.23 -13.01
N VAL A 32 -6.62 -4.44 -12.64
CA VAL A 32 -5.51 -3.50 -12.96
C VAL A 32 -4.45 -4.19 -13.80
N THR A 33 -4.88 -4.95 -14.80
CA THR A 33 -4.02 -5.41 -15.88
C THR A 33 -4.69 -5.09 -17.20
N SER A 34 -4.87 -3.78 -17.45
CA SER A 34 -5.19 -3.28 -18.78
C SER A 34 -4.17 -3.89 -19.77
N PRO A 35 -4.62 -4.66 -20.78
CA PRO A 35 -3.73 -5.30 -21.76
C PRO A 35 -2.94 -4.28 -22.57
N GLU A 36 -3.37 -3.02 -22.59
CA GLU A 36 -2.66 -1.90 -23.21
C GLU A 36 -1.35 -1.54 -22.46
N VAL A 37 -1.31 -1.75 -21.14
CA VAL A 37 -0.11 -1.52 -20.30
C VAL A 37 0.92 -2.62 -20.52
N ALA A 38 0.49 -3.87 -20.69
CA ALA A 38 1.38 -5.00 -20.95
C ALA A 38 2.17 -4.83 -22.26
N SER A 39 1.56 -4.18 -23.27
CA SER A 39 2.20 -3.92 -24.57
C SER A 39 3.31 -2.86 -24.52
N ARG A 40 3.29 -1.95 -23.53
CA ARG A 40 4.29 -0.86 -23.39
C ARG A 40 5.44 -1.15 -22.42
N ARG A 41 5.43 -2.29 -21.72
CA ARG A 41 6.50 -2.66 -20.79
C ARG A 41 7.68 -3.27 -21.54
N THR A 42 8.70 -2.45 -21.79
CA THR A 42 9.98 -2.94 -22.34
C THR A 42 10.72 -3.79 -21.27
N PRO A 43 11.66 -4.67 -21.66
CA PRO A 43 12.43 -5.48 -20.72
C PRO A 43 13.13 -4.65 -19.63
N VAL A 44 13.53 -3.42 -19.97
CA VAL A 44 14.12 -2.46 -19.05
C VAL A 44 13.12 -2.03 -17.98
N VAL A 45 11.89 -1.67 -18.37
CA VAL A 45 10.84 -1.27 -17.42
C VAL A 45 10.51 -2.42 -16.46
N ILE A 46 10.44 -3.65 -16.96
CA ILE A 46 10.20 -4.84 -16.13
C ILE A 46 11.33 -5.05 -15.10
N ALA A 47 12.58 -4.89 -15.53
CA ALA A 47 13.72 -5.02 -14.62
C ALA A 47 13.74 -3.91 -13.55
N VAL A 48 13.41 -2.67 -13.94
CA VAL A 48 13.34 -1.52 -13.03
C VAL A 48 12.19 -1.69 -12.03
N GLU A 49 10.99 -2.10 -12.48
CA GLU A 49 9.85 -2.37 -11.58
C GLU A 49 10.18 -3.46 -10.55
N LYS A 50 10.95 -4.50 -10.93
CA LYS A 50 11.38 -5.56 -10.01
C LYS A 50 12.45 -5.09 -9.03
N ALA A 51 13.35 -4.21 -9.46
CA ALA A 51 14.45 -3.70 -8.62
C ALA A 51 14.03 -2.52 -7.73
N SER A 52 13.04 -1.73 -8.15
CA SER A 52 12.61 -0.51 -7.47
C SER A 52 12.22 -0.71 -6.00
N PRO A 53 11.51 -1.79 -5.59
CA PRO A 53 11.17 -2.01 -4.18
C PRO A 53 12.40 -2.23 -3.28
N ALA A 54 13.54 -2.62 -3.86
CA ALA A 54 14.78 -2.86 -3.14
C ALA A 54 15.64 -1.58 -2.98
N VAL A 55 15.26 -0.48 -3.62
CA VAL A 55 15.99 0.81 -3.55
C VAL A 55 15.16 1.80 -2.74
N VAL A 56 15.66 2.18 -1.57
CA VAL A 56 15.04 3.19 -0.72
C VAL A 56 15.92 4.44 -0.66
N ASN A 57 15.30 5.62 -0.70
CA ASN A 57 16.01 6.88 -0.54
C ASN A 57 16.27 7.12 0.96
N ILE A 58 17.53 7.01 1.38
CA ILE A 58 17.92 7.29 2.77
C ILE A 58 18.44 8.73 2.81
N SER A 59 17.66 9.62 3.42
CA SER A 59 18.12 10.97 3.75
C SER A 59 18.81 10.95 5.11
N THR A 60 20.01 11.54 5.21
CA THR A 60 20.72 11.69 6.48
C THR A 60 21.03 13.16 6.71
N GLU A 61 20.72 13.64 7.91
CA GLU A 61 21.10 14.99 8.34
C GLU A 61 22.47 14.93 9.02
N LYS A 62 23.40 15.78 8.58
CA LYS A 62 24.72 15.91 9.19
C LYS A 62 24.77 17.18 10.03
N ILE A 63 24.74 17.01 11.36
CA ILE A 63 24.96 18.11 12.30
C ILE A 63 26.46 18.48 12.26
N VAL A 64 26.79 19.63 11.67
CA VAL A 64 28.16 20.16 11.66
C VAL A 64 28.31 21.13 12.82
N VAL A 65 28.92 20.70 13.92
CA VAL A 65 29.31 21.59 15.01
C VAL A 65 30.51 22.41 14.57
N ARG A 66 30.29 23.69 14.22
CA ARG A 66 31.39 24.63 14.00
C ARG A 66 31.98 25.02 15.35
N ARG A 67 33.13 24.42 15.73
CA ARG A 67 33.99 25.01 16.78
C ARG A 67 34.68 26.22 16.18
N HIS A 68 34.49 27.39 16.80
CA HIS A 68 35.27 28.57 16.45
C HIS A 68 36.73 28.34 16.86
N PRO A 69 37.71 28.45 15.95
CA PRO A 69 39.13 28.21 16.26
C PRO A 69 39.76 29.28 17.18
N PHE A 70 39.00 30.31 17.57
CA PHE A 70 39.47 31.42 18.39
C PHE A 70 38.79 31.52 19.76
N PHE A 71 37.83 30.65 20.07
CA PHE A 71 37.15 30.61 21.36
C PHE A 71 37.34 29.25 22.03
N ASP A 72 38.60 28.90 22.27
CA ASP A 72 39.03 27.99 23.34
C ASP A 72 39.71 28.85 24.42
N GLU A 73 39.00 29.89 24.90
CA GLU A 73 39.43 30.64 26.07
C GLU A 73 39.17 29.77 27.29
N ARG A 74 40.23 29.07 27.73
CA ARG A 74 40.43 28.72 29.14
C ARG A 74 40.03 29.93 29.97
N SER A 75 38.89 29.82 30.64
CA SER A 75 38.52 30.72 31.73
C SER A 75 39.02 30.09 33.04
N PRO A 76 39.48 30.92 34.00
CA PRO A 76 40.29 30.52 35.17
C PRO A 76 39.57 29.61 36.17
#